data_AF-A0A9N8JB52-F1
#
_entry.id   AF-A0A9N8JB52-F1
#
_cell.length_a   1.000
_cell.length_b   1.000
_cell.length_c   1.000
_cell.angle_alpha   90.00
_cell.angle_beta   90.00
_cell.angle_gamma   90.00
#
_symmetry.space_group_name_H-M   'P 1'
#
loop_
_entity.id
_entity.type
_entity.pdbx_description
1 polymer ?
#
loop_
_entity_poly.entity_id
_entity_poly.type
_entity_poly.pdbx_seq_one_letter_code
_entity_poly.pdbx_strand_id
1 'polypeptide(L)'
;MQIPDIIMHKASTLKDFQQAILTKPKPKKLSFALLGNPELMANTNIQVRGGRQTSVHKDRAVGRWKVIEEELVNRGLPVFGHGIKADRGFQAEEVKDQTA
;
A
#
# COMPACT_ATOMS: atom_id res chain seq x y z
N MET A 1 18.08 -16.51 -12.91
CA MET A 1 18.66 -15.68 -11.83
C MET A 1 20.10 -15.39 -12.21
N GLN A 2 20.46 -14.11 -12.36
CA GLN A 2 21.84 -13.71 -12.63
C GLN A 2 22.48 -13.32 -11.30
N ILE A 3 23.64 -13.90 -10.99
CA ILE A 3 24.44 -13.55 -9.81
C ILE A 3 25.45 -12.48 -10.28
N PRO A 4 25.55 -11.32 -9.60
CA PRO A 4 26.56 -10.32 -9.93
C PRO A 4 27.99 -10.86 -9.75
N ASP A 5 28.89 -10.53 -10.67
CA ASP A 5 30.29 -10.98 -10.66
C ASP A 5 31.03 -10.64 -9.36
N ILE A 6 30.69 -9.52 -8.73
CA ILE A 6 31.21 -9.13 -7.42
C ILE A 6 30.89 -10.15 -6.32
N ILE A 7 29.74 -10.81 -6.38
CA ILE A 7 29.36 -11.87 -5.43
C ILE A 7 30.11 -13.16 -5.81
N MET A 8 30.22 -13.46 -7.11
CA MET A 8 30.97 -14.63 -7.59
C MET A 8 32.45 -14.59 -7.21
N HIS A 9 33.09 -13.43 -7.32
CA HIS A 9 34.49 -13.25 -6.93
C HIS A 9 34.70 -13.36 -5.41
N LYS A 10 33.69 -13.01 -4.60
CA LYS A 10 33.79 -13.07 -3.13
C LYS A 10 33.44 -14.44 -2.56
N ALA A 11 32.64 -15.23 -3.26
CA ALA A 11 32.20 -16.54 -2.81
C ALA A 11 33.33 -17.57 -2.94
N SER A 12 33.66 -18.25 -1.84
CA SER A 12 34.64 -19.34 -1.82
C SER A 12 33.99 -20.71 -1.66
N THR A 13 32.73 -20.75 -1.19
CA THR A 13 32.01 -21.98 -0.85
C THR A 13 30.72 -22.11 -1.66
N LEU A 14 30.28 -23.35 -1.94
CA LEU A 14 28.96 -23.60 -2.56
C LEU A 14 27.81 -22.98 -1.76
N LYS A 15 27.92 -22.97 -0.43
CA LYS A 15 26.95 -22.34 0.47
C LYS A 15 26.78 -20.84 0.20
N ASP A 16 27.85 -20.15 -0.20
CA ASP A 16 27.81 -18.71 -0.47
C ASP A 16 27.00 -18.42 -1.73
N PHE A 17 27.14 -19.27 -2.76
CA PHE A 17 26.32 -19.22 -3.97
C PHE A 17 24.86 -19.56 -3.68
N GLN A 18 24.61 -20.61 -2.90
CA GLN A 18 23.26 -20.96 -2.47
C GLN A 18 22.61 -19.81 -1.71
N GLN A 19 23.34 -19.19 -0.78
CA GLN A 19 22.86 -18.03 -0.03
C GLN A 19 22.59 -16.86 -0.98
N ALA A 20 23.48 -16.53 -1.90
CA ALA A 20 23.27 -15.45 -2.87
C ALA A 20 21.98 -15.64 -3.71
N ILE A 21 21.67 -16.88 -4.08
CA ILE A 21 20.45 -17.23 -4.82
C ILE A 21 19.19 -17.10 -3.95
N LEU A 22 19.26 -17.53 -2.69
CA LEU A 22 18.13 -17.53 -1.76
C LEU A 22 17.86 -16.16 -1.12
N THR A 23 18.88 -15.30 -1.02
CA THR A 23 18.77 -14.01 -0.34
C THR A 23 17.94 -13.05 -1.18
N LYS A 24 16.79 -12.62 -0.66
CA LYS A 24 15.97 -11.59 -1.30
C LYS A 24 16.71 -10.26 -1.32
N PRO A 25 16.55 -9.43 -2.38
CA PRO A 25 17.20 -8.13 -2.45
C PRO A 25 16.81 -7.24 -1.27
N LYS A 26 17.78 -6.48 -0.74
CA LYS A 26 17.55 -5.57 0.38
C LYS A 26 16.44 -4.57 0.00
N PRO A 27 15.41 -4.38 0.86
CA PRO A 27 14.34 -3.43 0.58
C PRO A 27 14.90 -2.00 0.46
N LYS A 28 14.52 -1.29 -0.61
CA LYS A 28 14.98 0.09 -0.86
C LYS A 28 14.38 1.10 0.10
N LYS A 29 13.14 0.87 0.57
CA LYS A 29 12.46 1.77 1.51
C LYS A 29 12.52 1.19 2.92
N LEU A 30 12.78 2.06 3.90
CA LEU A 30 12.79 1.71 5.31
C LEU A 30 11.43 1.18 5.79
N SER A 31 10.32 1.73 5.27
CA SER A 31 8.99 1.27 5.64
C SER A 31 8.77 -0.22 5.33
N PHE A 32 9.30 -0.71 4.21
CA PHE A 32 9.24 -2.14 3.86
C PHE A 32 10.16 -2.99 4.73
N ALA A 33 11.33 -2.46 5.11
CA ALA A 33 12.24 -3.16 6.02
C ALA A 33 11.61 -3.34 7.41
N LEU A 34 10.94 -2.31 7.92
CA LEU A 34 10.26 -2.35 9.22
C LEU A 34 9.03 -3.27 9.20
N LEU A 35 8.25 -3.27 8.12
CA LEU A 35 7.12 -4.19 7.95
C LEU A 35 7.55 -5.66 7.88
N GLY A 36 8.77 -5.94 7.42
CA GLY A 36 9.35 -7.28 7.40
C GLY A 36 9.95 -7.73 8.73
N ASN A 37 10.01 -6.87 9.75
CA ASN A 37 10.58 -7.21 11.04
C ASN A 37 9.49 -7.85 11.95
N PRO A 38 9.60 -9.16 12.27
CA PRO A 38 8.58 -9.87 13.03
C PRO A 38 8.44 -9.37 14.46
N GLU A 39 9.52 -8.91 15.10
CA GLU A 39 9.50 -8.42 16.49
C GLU A 39 8.70 -7.12 16.60
N LEU A 40 8.87 -6.21 15.65
CA LEU A 40 8.12 -4.95 15.60
C LEU A 40 6.65 -5.19 15.28
N MET A 41 6.35 -6.13 14.39
CA MET A 41 4.98 -6.45 14.01
C MET A 41 4.22 -7.25 15.08
N ALA A 42 4.94 -7.96 15.96
CA ALA A 42 4.35 -8.65 17.10
C ALA A 42 3.89 -7.70 18.22
N ASN A 43 4.41 -6.47 18.25
CA ASN A 43 4.08 -5.50 19.30
C ASN A 43 2.72 -4.83 19.04
N THR A 44 1.83 -4.86 20.03
CA THR A 44 0.48 -4.26 19.93
C THR A 44 0.48 -2.73 20.06
N ASN A 45 1.49 -2.16 20.71
CA ASN A 45 1.55 -0.71 20.97
C ASN A 45 2.20 0.08 19.83
N ILE A 46 2.77 -0.59 18.83
CA ILE A 46 3.50 0.03 17.73
C ILE A 46 2.82 -0.33 16.42
N GLN A 47 2.59 0.67 15.56
CA GLN A 47 2.02 0.45 14.24
C GLN A 47 2.87 1.10 13.16
N VAL A 48 3.52 0.27 12.35
CA VAL A 48 4.30 0.73 11.19
C VAL A 48 3.37 0.95 10.00
N ARG A 49 3.46 2.13 9.36
CA ARG A 49 2.72 2.45 8.13
C ARG A 49 3.65 2.48 6.92
N GLY A 50 3.18 1.96 5.79
CA GLY A 50 3.95 1.90 4.54
C GLY A 50 4.23 3.26 3.89
N GLY A 51 3.44 4.28 4.22
CA GLY A 51 3.50 5.62 3.62
C GLY A 51 2.93 6.71 4.53
N ARG A 52 2.98 7.96 4.03
CA ARG A 52 2.57 9.17 4.76
C ARG A 52 1.10 9.10 5.17
N GLN A 53 0.81 9.39 6.44
CA GLN A 53 -0.56 9.57 6.92
C GLN A 53 -1.07 10.99 6.59
N THR A 54 -2.07 11.08 5.73
CA THR A 54 -2.76 12.30 5.35
C THR A 54 -3.95 12.57 6.27
N SER A 55 -4.53 13.78 6.23
CA SER A 55 -5.74 14.11 7.01
C SER A 55 -6.90 13.16 6.70
N VAL A 56 -7.07 12.77 5.44
CA VAL A 56 -8.07 11.77 5.00
C VAL A 56 -7.91 10.44 5.76
N HIS A 57 -6.67 9.96 5.94
CA HIS A 57 -6.44 8.72 6.68
C HIS A 57 -6.79 8.85 8.16
N LYS A 58 -6.59 10.03 8.76
CA LYS A 58 -7.00 10.32 10.13
C LYS A 58 -8.53 10.35 10.27
N ASP A 59 -9.21 11.02 9.34
CA ASP A 59 -10.68 11.08 9.32
C ASP A 59 -11.31 9.71 9.06
N ARG A 60 -10.65 8.85 8.26
CA ARG A 60 -11.07 7.46 8.06
C ARG A 60 -10.89 6.62 9.33
N ALA A 61 -9.80 6.81 10.06
CA ALA A 61 -9.57 6.09 11.33
C ALA A 61 -10.64 6.45 12.39
N VAL A 62 -11.14 7.69 12.37
CA VAL A 62 -12.23 8.15 13.24
C VAL A 62 -13.62 7.75 12.69
N GLY A 63 -13.73 7.46 11.39
CA GLY A 63 -15.01 7.19 10.70
C GLY A 63 -15.70 8.43 10.13
N ARG A 64 -15.20 9.63 10.41
CA ARG A 64 -15.72 10.92 9.92
C ARG A 64 -15.72 11.01 8.39
N TRP A 65 -14.74 10.37 7.74
CA TRP A 65 -14.59 10.43 6.28
C TRP A 65 -15.85 9.99 5.52
N LYS A 66 -16.62 9.04 6.05
CA LYS A 66 -17.86 8.56 5.42
C LYS A 66 -18.88 9.69 5.23
N VAL A 67 -19.09 10.49 6.29
CA VAL A 67 -20.04 11.61 6.25
C VAL A 67 -19.55 12.71 5.33
N ILE A 68 -18.25 13.01 5.35
CA ILE A 68 -17.65 14.01 4.46
C ILE A 68 -17.84 13.60 2.99
N GLU A 69 -17.59 12.32 2.67
CA GLU A 69 -17.74 11.79 1.31
C GLU A 69 -19.20 11.89 0.83
N GLU A 70 -20.16 11.47 1.64
CA GLU A 70 -21.60 11.57 1.32
C GLU A 70 -22.03 13.04 1.11
N GLU A 71 -21.61 13.95 1.98
CA GLU A 71 -21.95 15.38 1.86
C GLU A 71 -21.32 16.06 0.64
N LEU A 72 -20.08 15.72 0.29
CA LEU A 72 -19.43 16.25 -0.91
C LEU A 72 -20.17 15.81 -2.17
N VAL A 73 -20.57 14.53 -2.25
CA VAL A 73 -21.34 13.98 -3.37
C VAL A 73 -22.71 14.65 -3.48
N ASN A 74 -23.44 14.78 -2.37
CA ASN A 74 -24.75 15.43 -2.34
C ASN A 74 -24.70 16.90 -2.83
N ARG A 75 -23.56 17.56 -2.66
CA ARG A 75 -23.32 18.95 -3.08
C ARG A 75 -22.72 19.07 -4.48
N GLY A 76 -22.49 17.95 -5.17
CA GLY A 76 -21.83 17.94 -6.48
C GLY A 76 -20.37 18.40 -6.44
N LEU A 77 -19.70 18.26 -5.30
CA LEU A 77 -18.29 18.63 -5.09
C LEU A 77 -17.38 17.40 -5.27
N PRO A 78 -16.12 17.60 -5.72
CA PRO A 78 -15.16 16.50 -5.82
C PRO A 78 -14.76 15.94 -4.46
N VAL A 79 -14.81 14.63 -4.32
CA VAL A 79 -14.33 13.90 -3.12
C VAL A 79 -12.80 13.92 -3.03
N PHE A 80 -12.10 13.90 -4.17
CA PHE A 80 -10.64 13.99 -4.24
C PHE A 80 -10.19 14.88 -5.40
N GLY A 81 -9.09 15.61 -5.21
CA GLY A 81 -8.49 16.41 -6.29
C GLY A 81 -9.30 17.66 -6.62
N HIS A 82 -9.19 18.10 -7.88
CA HIS A 82 -9.76 19.36 -8.37
C HIS A 82 -10.51 19.07 -9.68
N GLY A 83 -11.78 19.48 -9.77
CA GLY A 83 -12.66 19.27 -10.93
C GLY A 83 -13.99 18.61 -10.56
N ILE A 84 -15.07 18.88 -11.29
CA ILE A 84 -16.44 18.41 -10.96
C ILE A 84 -16.59 16.87 -11.08
N LYS A 85 -15.69 16.21 -11.82
CA LYS A 85 -15.65 14.76 -12.00
C LYS A 85 -14.45 14.17 -11.27
N ALA A 86 -14.57 13.93 -9.97
CA ALA A 86 -13.59 13.17 -9.20
C ALA A 86 -14.06 11.74 -9.01
N ASP A 87 -14.35 11.09 -10.13
CA ASP A 87 -14.93 9.76 -10.18
C ASP A 87 -13.79 8.75 -9.98
N ARG A 88 -13.68 8.17 -8.78
CA ARG A 88 -13.13 6.81 -8.74
C ARG A 88 -14.22 5.92 -9.29
N GLY A 89 -14.06 5.47 -10.53
CA GLY A 89 -14.99 4.62 -11.26
C GLY A 89 -15.44 3.40 -10.47
N PHE A 90 -16.50 3.57 -9.70
CA PHE A 90 -17.51 2.55 -9.48
C PHE A 90 -18.67 2.94 -10.40
N GLN A 91 -18.70 2.34 -11.59
CA GLN A 91 -19.93 2.29 -12.37
C GLN A 91 -20.94 1.56 -11.48
N ALA A 92 -21.92 2.29 -10.95
CA ALA A 92 -23.15 1.67 -10.50
C ALA A 92 -23.86 1.21 -11.79
N GLU A 93 -23.53 0.01 -12.26
CA GLU A 93 -24.27 -0.65 -13.33
C GLU A 93 -25.71 -0.86 -12.85
N GLU A 94 -26.59 -0.02 -13.40
CA GLU A 94 -27.91 -0.37 -13.92
C GLU A 94 -28.87 -1.09 -12.97
N VAL A 95 -29.50 -0.31 -12.08
CA VAL A 95 -30.89 -0.59 -11.68
C VAL A 95 -31.79 0.11 -12.69
N LYS A 96 -32.12 -0.57 -13.80
CA LYS A 96 -33.37 -0.45 -14.57
C LYS A 96 -33.39 -1.48 -15.71
N ASP A 97 -34.55 -2.12 -15.83
CA ASP A 97 -35.00 -2.98 -16.94
C ASP A 97 -34.76 -4.50 -16.78
N GLN A 98 -35.63 -5.11 -15.96
CA GLN A 98 -36.25 -6.41 -16.25
C GLN A 98 -37.56 -6.56 -15.44
N THR A 99 -38.54 -5.75 -15.82
CA THR A 99 -39.96 -6.16 -15.78
C THR A 99 -40.36 -6.42 -17.23
N ALA A 100 -40.43 -7.69 -17.59
CA ALA A 100 -41.27 -8.25 -18.64
C ALA A 100 -41.52 -9.72 -18.30
#